data_AF-A0A947L273-F1
#
_entry.id   AF-A0A947L273-F1
#
_cell.length_a   1.000
_cell.length_b   1.000
_cell.length_c   1.000
_cell.angle_alpha   90.00
_cell.angle_beta   90.00
_cell.angle_gamma   90.00
#
_symmetry.space_group_name_H-M   'P 1'
#
loop_
_entity.id
_entity.type
_entity.pdbx_description
1 polymer ?
#
loop_
_entity_poly.entity_id
_entity_poly.type
_entity_poly.pdbx_seq_one_letter_code
_entity_poly.pdbx_strand_id
1 'polypeptide(L)'
;MSRPTLEDGAVHDLARCPQCSVANPLLTLVGKADLYSGSEFEGWWYFSVKCSKCGRLSLMFGRTKNRHSAEGATIFEIFPQMESVSDELPLKAKNFFNKQWNLVMRPTAH
;
A
#
# COMPACT_ATOMS: atom_id res chain seq x y z
N MET A 1 -5.40 5.53 15.70
CA MET A 1 -4.24 5.21 14.83
C MET A 1 -4.12 6.34 13.82
N SER A 2 -2.93 6.94 13.68
CA SER A 2 -2.67 7.94 12.63
C SER A 2 -2.85 7.29 11.25
N ARG A 3 -3.31 8.06 10.27
CA ARG A 3 -3.42 7.58 8.89
C ARG A 3 -2.05 7.68 8.22
N PRO A 4 -1.66 6.71 7.39
CA PRO A 4 -0.41 6.80 6.63
C PRO A 4 -0.40 8.04 5.74
N THR A 5 0.77 8.65 5.58
CA THR A 5 1.00 9.82 4.72
C THR A 5 2.12 9.56 3.73
N LEU A 6 2.04 10.20 2.56
CA LEU A 6 3.13 10.21 1.58
C LEU A 6 3.96 11.49 1.78
N GLU A 7 5.20 11.34 2.27
CA GLU A 7 6.13 12.45 2.49
C GLU A 7 7.54 12.08 2.02
N ASP A 8 8.22 13.02 1.36
CA ASP A 8 9.55 12.87 0.76
C ASP A 8 9.64 11.65 -0.18
N GLY A 9 8.54 11.37 -0.91
CA GLY A 9 8.45 10.20 -1.77
C GLY A 9 8.44 8.86 -1.03
N ALA A 10 8.14 8.83 0.26
CA ALA A 10 8.00 7.62 1.06
C ALA A 10 6.69 7.61 1.86
N VAL A 11 6.19 6.41 2.16
CA VAL A 11 5.00 6.25 2.99
C VAL A 11 5.41 6.10 4.45
N HIS A 12 4.86 6.97 5.29
CA HIS A 12 5.07 6.97 6.74
C HIS A 12 3.83 6.46 7.47
N ASP A 13 3.97 6.19 8.77
CA ASP A 13 2.90 5.74 9.66
C ASP A 13 2.16 4.46 9.23
N LEU A 14 2.82 3.64 8.40
CA LEU A 14 2.31 2.32 8.05
C LEU A 14 2.88 1.25 8.99
N ALA A 15 2.02 0.56 9.73
CA ALA A 15 2.45 -0.42 10.71
C ALA A 15 3.16 -1.64 10.08
N ARG A 16 2.68 -2.12 8.92
CA ARG A 16 3.18 -3.33 8.25
C ARG A 16 3.13 -3.23 6.73
N CYS A 17 4.05 -3.92 6.05
CA CYS A 17 4.01 -4.01 4.59
C CYS A 17 2.76 -4.79 4.15
N PRO A 18 1.98 -4.28 3.17
CA PRO A 18 0.80 -4.99 2.65
C PRO A 18 1.13 -6.33 1.95
N GLN A 19 2.39 -6.50 1.54
CA GLN A 19 2.84 -7.63 0.73
C GLN A 19 3.58 -8.72 1.51
N CYS A 20 4.37 -8.35 2.52
CA CYS A 20 5.19 -9.30 3.29
C CYS A 20 5.04 -9.17 4.82
N SER A 21 4.15 -8.29 5.29
CA SER A 21 3.81 -8.10 6.71
C SER A 21 4.96 -7.68 7.64
N VAL A 22 6.14 -7.32 7.11
CA VAL A 22 7.26 -6.77 7.88
C VAL A 22 6.80 -5.49 8.59
N ALA A 23 7.16 -5.34 9.86
CA ALA A 23 6.83 -4.16 10.66
C ALA A 23 7.63 -2.94 10.19
N ASN A 24 7.04 -1.75 10.30
CA ASN A 24 7.64 -0.46 9.94
C ASN A 24 8.36 -0.50 8.57
N PRO A 25 7.65 -0.85 7.49
CA PRO A 25 8.27 -0.98 6.18
C PRO A 25 8.69 0.39 5.63
N LEU A 26 9.89 0.46 5.06
CA LEU A 26 10.23 1.56 4.16
C LEU A 26 9.62 1.28 2.77
N LEU A 27 8.55 2.02 2.44
CA LEU A 27 7.88 1.99 1.14
C LEU A 27 8.19 3.27 0.37
N THR A 28 8.75 3.14 -0.82
CA THR A 28 9.18 4.27 -1.66
C THR A 28 8.25 4.43 -2.86
N LEU A 29 7.93 5.67 -3.20
CA LEU A 29 7.11 6.01 -4.36
C LEU A 29 7.84 5.66 -5.65
N VAL A 30 7.14 4.93 -6.52
CA VAL A 30 7.65 4.52 -7.85
C VAL A 30 6.81 5.10 -8.98
N GLY A 31 5.53 5.37 -8.71
CA GLY A 31 4.62 5.95 -9.69
C GLY A 31 3.44 6.63 -9.02
N LYS A 32 2.86 7.62 -9.68
CA LYS A 32 1.67 8.34 -9.23
C LYS A 32 0.77 8.68 -10.41
N ALA A 33 -0.54 8.67 -10.18
CA ALA A 33 -1.54 9.08 -11.15
C ALA A 33 -2.58 9.97 -10.46
N ASP A 34 -2.84 11.14 -11.03
CA ASP A 34 -3.89 12.05 -10.57
C ASP A 34 -5.25 11.51 -11.05
N LEU A 35 -6.21 11.46 -10.13
CA LEU A 35 -7.61 11.27 -10.42
C LEU A 35 -8.24 12.64 -10.48
N TYR A 36 -8.44 13.12 -11.70
CA TYR A 36 -8.97 14.44 -11.99
C TYR A 36 -10.28 14.66 -11.20
N SER A 37 -10.16 15.43 -10.13
CA SER A 37 -11.28 15.92 -9.36
C SER A 37 -11.52 17.35 -9.81
N GLY A 38 -12.77 17.71 -10.13
CA GLY A 38 -13.11 19.07 -10.59
C GLY A 38 -12.85 20.17 -9.55
N SER A 39 -12.31 19.84 -8.38
CA SER A 39 -11.86 20.77 -7.35
C SER A 39 -10.47 21.32 -7.69
N GLU A 40 -10.28 22.63 -7.53
CA GLU A 40 -8.96 23.27 -7.67
C GLU A 40 -8.09 23.10 -6.42
N PHE A 41 -8.69 22.71 -5.28
CA PHE A 41 -8.04 22.72 -3.97
C PHE A 41 -7.63 21.34 -3.47
N GLU A 42 -8.21 20.26 -4.01
CA GLU A 42 -7.96 18.91 -3.53
C GLU A 42 -7.67 17.97 -4.69
N GLY A 43 -6.59 17.21 -4.55
CA GLY A 43 -6.20 16.17 -5.50
C GLY A 43 -6.45 14.79 -4.92
N TRP A 44 -7.03 13.90 -5.73
CA TRP A 44 -7.11 12.48 -5.44
C TRP A 44 -6.06 11.77 -6.27
N TRP A 45 -5.36 10.80 -5.68
CA TRP A 45 -4.22 10.20 -6.34
C TRP A 45 -4.16 8.70 -6.08
N TYR A 46 -3.76 7.98 -7.11
CA TYR A 46 -3.19 6.64 -6.96
C TYR A 46 -1.67 6.72 -6.88
N PHE A 47 -1.08 5.95 -5.97
CA PHE A 47 0.36 5.82 -5.78
C PHE A 47 0.76 4.36 -5.90
N SER A 48 1.80 4.08 -6.68
CA SER A 48 2.50 2.80 -6.66
C SER A 48 3.74 2.94 -5.79
N VAL A 49 3.86 2.11 -4.77
CA VAL A 49 4.98 2.13 -3.82
C VAL A 49 5.68 0.77 -3.77
N LYS A 50 7.01 0.77 -3.64
CA LYS A 50 7.84 -0.43 -3.56
C LYS A 50 8.39 -0.61 -2.16
N CYS A 51 8.23 -1.81 -1.62
CA CYS A 51 8.84 -2.17 -0.35
C CYS A 51 10.33 -2.46 -0.50
N SER A 52 11.16 -1.80 0.30
CA SER A 52 12.61 -2.06 0.35
C SER A 52 12.98 -3.47 0.82
N LYS A 53 12.10 -4.15 1.57
CA LYS A 53 12.37 -5.48 2.13
C LYS A 53 11.99 -6.62 1.19
N CYS A 54 10.80 -6.61 0.61
CA CYS A 54 10.34 -7.70 -0.27
C CYS A 54 10.37 -7.35 -1.76
N GLY A 55 10.65 -6.09 -2.13
CA GLY A 55 10.70 -5.64 -3.51
C GLY A 55 9.36 -5.57 -4.24
N ARG A 56 8.26 -6.02 -3.62
CA ARG A 56 6.91 -6.02 -4.20
C ARG A 56 6.29 -4.62 -4.21
N LEU A 57 5.38 -4.42 -5.16
CA LEU A 57 4.60 -3.21 -5.30
C LEU A 57 3.29 -3.29 -4.53
N SER A 58 2.90 -2.16 -3.96
CA SER A 58 1.56 -1.92 -3.41
C SER A 58 0.97 -0.70 -4.09
N LEU A 59 -0.33 -0.73 -4.33
CA LEU A 59 -1.08 0.42 -4.82
C LEU A 59 -1.75 1.09 -3.61
N MET A 60 -1.74 2.40 -3.56
CA MET A 60 -2.37 3.18 -2.51
C MET A 60 -3.22 4.27 -3.11
N PHE A 61 -4.28 4.63 -2.42
CA PHE A 61 -5.17 5.70 -2.81
C PHE A 61 -5.21 6.74 -1.70
N GLY A 62 -5.01 8.00 -2.08
CA GLY A 62 -4.94 9.09 -1.12
C GLY A 62 -5.49 10.41 -1.62
N ARG A 63 -5.59 11.36 -0.69
CA ARG A 63 -6.00 12.74 -0.94
C ARG A 63 -4.95 13.71 -0.44
N THR A 64 -4.67 14.74 -1.23
CA THR A 64 -3.78 15.86 -0.89
C THR A 64 -4.55 17.17 -0.86
N LYS A 65 -4.06 18.14 -0.06
CA LYS A 65 -4.54 19.54 -0.07
C LYS A 65 -3.93 20.37 -1.19
N ASN A 66 -3.02 19.80 -1.97
CA ASN A 66 -2.41 20.46 -3.12
C ASN A 66 -2.64 19.59 -4.36
N ARG A 67 -3.57 19.99 -5.22
CA ARG A 67 -3.89 19.25 -6.44
C ARG A 67 -2.69 19.00 -7.35
N HIS A 68 -1.68 19.87 -7.35
CA HIS A 68 -0.51 19.71 -8.21
C HIS A 68 0.57 18.82 -7.62
N SER A 69 0.41 18.37 -6.37
CA SER A 69 1.40 17.55 -5.68
C SER A 69 0.78 16.45 -4.83
N ALA A 70 1.15 15.22 -5.15
CA ALA A 70 0.94 14.03 -4.31
C ALA A 70 1.56 14.13 -2.90
N GLU A 71 2.50 15.08 -2.70
CA GLU A 71 3.19 15.27 -1.43
C GLU A 71 2.22 15.68 -0.31
N GLY A 72 2.40 15.09 0.86
CA GLY A 72 1.52 15.28 2.02
C GLY A 72 0.15 14.60 1.85
N ALA A 73 0.00 13.69 0.89
CA ALA A 73 -1.26 12.98 0.72
C ALA A 73 -1.55 12.06 1.91
N THR A 74 -2.73 12.18 2.49
CA THR A 74 -3.27 11.20 3.43
C THR A 74 -3.77 9.99 2.66
N ILE A 75 -3.33 8.80 3.05
CA ILE A 75 -3.69 7.54 2.42
C ILE A 75 -4.97 7.00 3.08
N PHE A 76 -5.93 6.63 2.24
CA PHE A 76 -7.24 6.11 2.65
C PHE A 76 -7.36 4.62 2.38
N GLU A 77 -6.84 4.15 1.25
CA GLU A 77 -6.91 2.75 0.86
C GLU A 77 -5.54 2.22 0.42
N ILE A 78 -5.29 0.95 0.74
CA ILE A 78 -4.04 0.28 0.46
C ILE A 78 -4.36 -1.09 -0.14
N PHE A 79 -3.72 -1.38 -1.27
CA PHE A 79 -3.86 -2.60 -2.03
C PHE A 79 -2.51 -3.31 -2.19
N PRO A 80 -2.47 -4.64 -2.07
CA PRO A 80 -3.59 -5.49 -1.66
C PRO A 80 -4.00 -5.20 -0.22
N GLN A 81 -5.31 -5.30 0.06
CA GLN A 81 -5.75 -5.41 1.44
C GLN A 81 -5.27 -6.76 1.94
N MET A 82 -4.49 -6.79 3.01
CA MET A 82 -4.29 -8.04 3.74
C MET A 82 -5.65 -8.37 4.34
N GLU A 83 -6.47 -9.15 3.64
CA GLU A 83 -7.61 -9.81 4.29
C GLU A 83 -7.00 -10.59 5.45
N SER A 84 -7.27 -10.12 6.67
CA SER A 84 -6.90 -10.87 7.85
C SER A 84 -7.58 -12.21 7.69
N VAL A 85 -6.79 -13.25 7.45
CA VAL A 85 -7.25 -14.63 7.49
C VAL A 85 -7.93 -14.78 8.85
N SER A 86 -9.27 -14.84 8.84
CA SER A 86 -10.10 -14.78 10.05
C SER A 86 -9.50 -15.66 11.14
N ASP A 87 -9.46 -15.15 12.37
CA ASP A 87 -8.85 -15.89 13.47
C ASP A 87 -9.56 -17.20 13.78
N GLU A 88 -10.80 -17.34 13.30
CA GLU A 88 -11.64 -18.55 13.34
C GLU A 88 -11.15 -19.67 12.43
N LEU A 89 -10.24 -19.38 11.48
CA LEU A 89 -9.73 -20.41 10.58
C LEU A 89 -8.76 -21.34 11.31
N PRO A 90 -8.92 -22.67 11.18
CA PRO A 90 -7.97 -23.62 11.72
C PRO A 90 -6.55 -23.33 11.23
N LEU A 91 -5.55 -23.52 12.09
CA LEU A 91 -4.14 -23.17 11.80
C LEU A 91 -3.61 -23.77 10.47
N LYS A 92 -4.08 -24.97 10.10
CA LYS A 92 -3.77 -25.59 8.80
C LYS A 92 -4.30 -24.79 7.61
N ALA A 93 -5.53 -24.26 7.71
CA ALA A 93 -6.13 -23.43 6.67
C ALA A 93 -5.40 -22.09 6.55
N LYS A 94 -5.03 -21.45 7.68
CA LYS A 94 -4.21 -20.23 7.66
C LYS A 94 -2.89 -20.44 6.92
N ASN A 95 -2.20 -21.53 7.22
CA ASN A 95 -0.94 -21.87 6.56
C ASN A 95 -1.11 -22.19 5.06
N PHE A 96 -2.24 -22.79 4.66
CA PHE A 96 -2.56 -23.04 3.26
C PHE A 96 -2.82 -21.73 2.51
N PHE A 97 -3.66 -20.85 3.04
CA PHE A 97 -3.96 -19.55 2.42
C PHE A 97 -2.72 -18.67 2.33
N ASN A 98 -1.91 -18.58 3.39
CA ASN A 98 -0.65 -17.85 3.37
C ASN A 98 0.31 -18.41 2.30
N LYS A 99 0.35 -19.73 2.09
CA LYS A 99 1.16 -20.35 1.03
C LYS A 99 0.62 -20.01 -0.36
N GLN A 100 -0.68 -20.13 -0.59
CA GLN A 100 -1.32 -19.84 -1.88
C GLN A 100 -1.20 -18.35 -2.25
N TRP A 101 -1.48 -17.45 -1.31
CA TRP A 101 -1.35 -16.01 -1.50
C TRP A 101 0.08 -15.61 -1.90
N ASN A 102 1.08 -16.22 -1.25
CA ASN A 102 2.48 -15.99 -1.58
C ASN A 102 2.89 -16.55 -2.96
N LEU A 103 2.21 -17.58 -3.46
CA LEU A 103 2.43 -18.12 -4.80
C LEU A 103 1.82 -17.21 -5.87
N VAL A 104 0.59 -16.72 -5.66
CA VAL A 104 -0.08 -15.81 -6.60
C VAL A 104 0.63 -14.46 -6.72
N MET A 105 1.15 -13.94 -5.60
CA MET A 105 1.85 -12.65 -5.54
C MET A 105 3.36 -12.74 -5.84
N ARG A 106 3.87 -13.89 -6.28
CA ARG A 106 5.27 -13.99 -6.72
C ARG A 106 5.37 -13.38 -8.13
N PRO A 107 6.27 -12.42 -8.36
CA PRO A 107 6.56 -12.00 -9.73
C PRO A 107 7.11 -13.23 -10.48
N THR A 108 6.60 -13.47 -11.68
CA THR A 108 7.19 -14.42 -12.62
C THR A 108 8.60 -13.94 -12.92
N ALA A 109 9.60 -14.63 -12.38
CA ALA A 109 10.99 -14.41 -12.76
C ALA A 109 11.12 -14.87 -14.22
N HIS A 110 11.24 -13.90 -15.12
CA HIS A 110 11.72 -14.09 -16.49
C HIS A 110 13.11 -13.48 -16.59
#